data_AF-A0A0B1SS59-F1
#
_entry.id   AF-A0A0B1SS59-F1
#
_cell.length_a   1.000
_cell.length_b   1.000
_cell.length_c   1.000
_cell.angle_alpha   90.00
_cell.angle_beta   90.00
_cell.angle_gamma   90.00
#
_symmetry.space_group_name_H-M   'P 1'
#
loop_
_entity.id
_entity.type
_entity.pdbx_description
1 polymer ?
#
loop_
_entity_poly.entity_id
_entity_poly.type
_entity_poly.pdbx_seq_one_letter_code
_entity_poly.pdbx_strand_id
1 'polypeptide(L)'
;LFVKGFLSGYVIYRVRVRRGNRKRPVTKGQTYGKPKTHGVNELKFARSKQAIAEDRAGRRLGSLRVLNSYWVGEDSTYKFYEVILIDPFHKAIRRNPDTQWITKPVQKHRELRGLTSAGKKSRGLGKGWRYSATRGGEFSYMLRAWRAMSSAAAVEGPVAKSIRKKLTETFAPSHLEIECESHLHKVGRGAEKHFRVQIVSEKFEGCPVIQRHRMVNTCLAEELAGPVHALRIDAIPPSKWVGQKTHPSPACRGGADL
;
A
#
# COMPACT_ATOMS: atom_id res chain seq x y z
N LEU A 1 -32.25 1.78 27.42
CA LEU A 1 -31.94 0.63 26.53
C LEU A 1 -33.28 0.01 26.15
N PHE A 2 -33.61 -0.11 24.87
CA PHE A 2 -34.84 -0.80 24.46
C PHE A 2 -34.43 -1.89 23.48
N VAL A 3 -34.54 -3.15 23.91
CA VAL A 3 -34.28 -4.33 23.09
C VAL A 3 -35.65 -4.89 22.72
N LYS A 4 -36.06 -4.73 21.46
CA LYS A 4 -37.27 -5.37 20.92
C LYS A 4 -36.83 -6.75 20.39
N GLY A 5 -37.25 -7.83 21.04
CA GLY A 5 -36.94 -9.20 20.62
C GLY A 5 -37.96 -9.70 19.60
N PHE A 6 -37.55 -9.84 18.34
CA PHE A 6 -38.27 -10.59 17.31
C PHE A 6 -37.33 -11.73 16.88
N LEU A 7 -37.75 -12.98 17.12
CA LEU A 7 -37.01 -14.23 16.85
C LEU A 7 -35.75 -14.43 17.72
N SER A 8 -35.56 -15.67 18.20
CA SER A 8 -34.44 -16.03 19.06
C SER A 8 -33.09 -15.89 18.34
N GLY A 9 -32.21 -15.02 18.84
CA GLY A 9 -30.87 -14.77 18.28
C GLY A 9 -30.70 -13.45 17.52
N TYR A 10 -31.77 -12.67 17.34
CA TYR A 10 -31.72 -11.31 16.80
C TYR A 10 -31.82 -10.26 17.90
N VAL A 11 -31.05 -9.18 17.75
CA VAL A 11 -31.03 -8.05 18.69
C VAL A 11 -31.17 -6.75 17.91
N ILE A 12 -32.16 -5.94 18.24
CA ILE A 12 -32.30 -4.58 17.71
C ILE A 12 -31.68 -3.60 18.70
N TYR A 13 -30.73 -2.80 18.22
CA TYR A 13 -30.04 -1.80 19.03
C TYR A 13 -30.24 -0.40 18.44
N ARG A 14 -30.93 0.47 19.18
CA ARG A 14 -31.16 1.87 18.78
C ARG A 14 -29.93 2.72 19.10
N VAL A 15 -29.39 3.40 18.08
CA VAL A 15 -28.21 4.26 18.18
C VAL A 15 -28.58 5.68 17.76
N ARG A 16 -28.18 6.66 18.58
CA ARG A 16 -28.22 8.08 18.22
C ARG A 16 -26.88 8.56 17.68
N VAL A 17 -26.90 9.36 16.61
CA VAL A 17 -25.71 9.98 16.01
C VAL A 17 -25.94 11.47 15.81
N ARG A 18 -25.02 12.30 16.32
CA ARG A 18 -25.10 13.77 16.16
C ARG A 18 -25.05 14.17 14.68
N ARG A 19 -25.97 15.04 14.28
CA ARG A 19 -26.08 15.65 12.96
C ARG A 19 -24.93 16.64 12.71
N GLY A 20 -24.79 17.06 11.45
CA GLY A 20 -23.77 18.01 11.03
C GLY A 20 -22.42 17.39 10.65
N ASN A 21 -21.53 18.27 10.17
CA ASN A 21 -20.20 17.94 9.70
C ASN A 21 -19.24 17.60 10.85
N ARG A 22 -18.04 17.09 10.54
CA ARG A 22 -17.03 16.75 11.55
C ARG A 22 -15.88 17.74 11.43
N LYS A 23 -15.70 18.58 12.45
CA LYS A 23 -14.56 19.48 12.58
C LYS A 23 -13.24 18.68 12.62
N ARG A 24 -12.18 19.21 12.01
CA ARG A 24 -10.83 18.65 12.15
C ARG A 24 -10.37 18.74 13.62
N PRO A 25 -9.87 17.66 14.24
CA PRO A 25 -9.32 17.73 15.58
C PRO A 25 -7.92 18.37 15.52
N VAL A 26 -7.85 19.68 15.74
CA VAL A 26 -6.60 20.45 15.82
C VAL A 26 -6.63 21.39 17.01
N THR A 27 -5.49 21.52 17.68
CA THR A 27 -5.31 22.45 18.79
C THR A 27 -5.46 23.88 18.27
N LYS A 28 -6.37 24.66 18.85
CA LYS A 28 -6.63 26.08 18.51
C LYS A 28 -6.83 26.36 17.01
N GLY A 29 -7.28 25.38 16.21
CA GLY A 29 -7.46 25.56 14.76
C GLY A 29 -6.18 25.53 13.92
N GLN A 30 -5.02 25.26 14.55
CA GLN A 30 -3.72 25.30 13.89
C GLN A 30 -3.55 24.12 12.94
N THR A 31 -3.47 24.42 11.65
CA THR A 31 -3.22 23.45 10.59
C THR A 31 -1.89 23.80 9.93
N TYR A 32 -0.82 23.10 10.33
CA TYR A 32 0.50 23.30 9.72
C TYR A 32 0.48 22.85 8.24
N GLY A 33 1.26 23.52 7.40
CA GLY A 33 1.41 23.19 5.97
C GLY A 33 0.75 24.19 5.03
N LYS A 34 0.37 23.73 3.83
CA LYS A 34 -0.08 24.60 2.72
C LYS A 34 -1.50 25.16 2.96
N PRO A 35 -1.80 26.39 2.51
CA PRO A 35 -3.13 27.01 2.67
C PRO A 35 -4.30 26.15 2.18
N LYS A 36 -4.11 25.38 1.10
CA LYS A 36 -5.12 24.46 0.54
C LYS A 36 -5.66 23.43 1.54
N THR A 37 -4.89 23.09 2.57
CA THR A 37 -5.26 22.09 3.59
C THR A 37 -5.70 22.69 4.91
N HIS A 38 -5.82 24.02 5.03
CA HIS A 38 -6.09 24.70 6.30
C HIS A 38 -7.55 24.62 6.78
N GLY A 39 -8.48 24.11 5.97
CA GLY A 39 -9.89 24.00 6.35
C GLY A 39 -10.13 23.16 7.62
N VAL A 40 -10.92 23.71 8.56
CA VAL A 40 -11.20 23.09 9.87
C VAL A 40 -12.69 22.74 10.06
N ASN A 41 -13.62 23.66 9.79
CA ASN A 41 -15.02 23.54 10.22
C ASN A 41 -15.94 22.79 9.23
N GLU A 42 -15.83 23.08 7.93
CA GLU A 42 -16.78 22.63 6.91
C GLU A 42 -16.45 21.28 6.27
N LEU A 43 -15.69 20.44 6.99
CA LEU A 43 -15.26 19.14 6.49
C LEU A 43 -16.38 18.10 6.61
N LYS A 44 -16.74 17.52 5.47
CA LYS A 44 -17.69 16.39 5.40
C LYS A 44 -16.97 15.08 5.72
N PHE A 45 -17.62 14.21 6.48
CA PHE A 45 -17.08 12.88 6.75
C PHE A 45 -17.33 11.96 5.56
N ALA A 46 -16.36 11.11 5.21
CA ALA A 46 -16.47 10.21 4.06
C ALA A 46 -17.54 9.12 4.22
N ARG A 47 -17.81 8.67 5.46
CA ARG A 47 -18.83 7.66 5.75
C ARG A 47 -20.16 8.33 6.15
N SER A 48 -21.26 7.67 5.86
CA SER A 48 -22.60 8.14 6.25
C SER A 48 -22.80 8.08 7.77
N LYS A 49 -23.72 8.89 8.30
CA LYS A 49 -24.11 8.84 9.73
C LYS A 49 -24.69 7.47 10.13
N GLN A 50 -25.36 6.80 9.20
CA GLN A 50 -25.85 5.43 9.36
C GLN A 50 -24.69 4.43 9.55
N ALA A 51 -23.64 4.50 8.73
CA ALA A 51 -22.45 3.65 8.90
C ALA A 51 -21.72 3.92 10.24
N ILE A 52 -21.73 5.17 10.72
CA ILE A 52 -21.21 5.50 12.06
C ILE A 52 -22.06 4.86 13.15
N ALA A 53 -23.39 4.80 12.97
CA ALA A 53 -24.28 4.14 13.91
C ALA A 53 -23.97 2.63 14.01
N GLU A 54 -23.77 1.97 12.87
CA GLU A 54 -23.34 0.56 12.80
C GLU A 54 -22.00 0.33 13.49
N ASP A 55 -20.99 1.17 13.22
CA ASP A 55 -19.66 1.12 13.85
C ASP A 55 -19.75 1.24 15.38
N ARG A 56 -20.59 2.17 15.89
CA ARG A 56 -20.85 2.32 17.33
C ARG A 56 -21.51 1.09 17.95
N ALA A 57 -22.50 0.51 17.27
CA ALA A 57 -23.17 -0.71 17.74
C ALA A 57 -22.22 -1.90 17.75
N GLY A 58 -21.45 -2.10 16.68
CA GLY A 58 -20.49 -3.20 16.56
C GLY A 58 -19.35 -3.14 17.59
N ARG A 59 -18.84 -1.93 17.90
CA ARG A 59 -17.83 -1.76 18.96
C ARG A 59 -18.40 -2.04 20.35
N ARG A 60 -19.64 -1.62 20.61
CA ARG A 60 -20.31 -1.84 21.91
C ARG A 60 -20.66 -3.31 22.12
N LEU A 61 -21.10 -3.99 21.06
CA LEU A 61 -21.61 -5.36 21.05
C LEU A 61 -20.68 -6.26 20.22
N GLY A 62 -19.41 -6.34 20.60
CA GLY A 62 -18.37 -7.02 19.81
C GLY A 62 -18.55 -8.54 19.62
N SER A 63 -19.31 -9.19 20.51
CA SER A 63 -19.66 -10.61 20.38
C SER A 63 -20.65 -10.86 19.23
N LEU A 64 -21.52 -9.90 18.93
CA LEU A 64 -22.56 -10.01 17.92
C LEU A 64 -22.03 -9.64 16.52
N ARG A 65 -22.88 -9.79 15.50
CA ARG A 65 -22.60 -9.41 14.11
C ARG A 65 -23.64 -8.42 13.62
N VAL A 66 -23.19 -7.29 13.08
CA VAL A 66 -24.08 -6.31 12.45
C VAL A 66 -24.58 -6.87 11.10
N LEU A 67 -25.89 -6.98 10.96
CA LEU A 67 -26.54 -7.40 9.71
C LEU A 67 -26.76 -6.18 8.80
N ASN A 68 -27.60 -5.26 9.26
CA ASN A 68 -27.98 -4.04 8.56
C ASN A 68 -28.53 -3.01 9.56
N SER A 69 -28.92 -1.83 9.06
CA SER A 69 -29.55 -0.78 9.86
C SER A 69 -30.60 -0.03 9.06
N TYR A 70 -31.50 0.66 9.75
CA TYR A 70 -32.49 1.56 9.14
C TYR A 70 -32.70 2.82 9.97
N TRP A 71 -33.20 3.87 9.30
CA TRP A 71 -33.53 5.14 9.94
C TRP A 71 -34.87 5.04 10.64
N VAL A 72 -34.97 5.64 11.83
CA VAL A 72 -36.19 5.63 12.65
C VAL A 72 -36.78 7.01 12.79
N GLY A 73 -35.93 8.02 12.95
CA GLY A 73 -36.36 9.38 13.24
C GLY A 73 -35.17 10.34 13.28
N GLU A 74 -35.46 11.63 13.25
CA GLU A 74 -34.45 12.67 13.47
C GLU A 74 -35.03 13.84 14.26
N ASP A 75 -34.15 14.50 15.00
CA ASP A 75 -34.41 15.79 15.62
C ASP A 75 -33.38 16.82 15.07
N SER A 76 -33.39 18.06 15.56
CA SER A 76 -32.44 19.10 15.13
C SER A 76 -30.96 18.72 15.36
N THR A 77 -30.66 17.89 16.35
CA THR A 77 -29.32 17.60 16.86
C THR A 77 -28.82 16.19 16.51
N TYR A 78 -29.71 15.22 16.34
CA TYR A 78 -29.44 13.79 16.25
C TYR A 78 -30.28 13.12 15.16
N LYS A 79 -29.71 12.07 14.58
CA LYS A 79 -30.44 11.05 13.81
C LYS A 79 -30.44 9.76 14.61
N PHE A 80 -31.58 9.07 14.59
CA PHE A 80 -31.78 7.79 15.26
C PHE A 80 -31.83 6.68 14.22
N TYR A 81 -31.06 5.63 14.49
CA TYR A 81 -30.99 4.43 13.66
C TYR A 81 -31.22 3.21 14.53
N GLU A 82 -31.92 2.22 13.99
CA GLU A 82 -31.99 0.88 14.57
C GLU A 82 -31.04 -0.02 13.79
N VAL A 83 -30.11 -0.63 14.53
CA VAL A 83 -29.12 -1.57 14.01
C VAL A 83 -29.58 -2.97 14.37
N ILE A 84 -29.66 -3.83 13.36
CA ILE A 84 -30.03 -5.24 13.51
C ILE A 84 -28.73 -6.02 13.71
N LEU A 85 -28.60 -6.68 14.85
CA LEU A 85 -27.49 -7.55 15.20
C LEU A 85 -27.96 -9.00 15.32
N ILE A 86 -27.04 -9.92 15.08
CA ILE A 86 -27.25 -11.36 15.18
C ILE A 86 -26.21 -11.94 16.13
N ASP A 87 -26.63 -12.87 16.99
CA ASP A 87 -25.72 -13.71 17.76
C ASP A 87 -25.25 -14.92 16.92
N PRO A 88 -23.95 -15.00 16.56
CA PRO A 88 -23.43 -16.11 15.76
C PRO A 88 -23.37 -17.45 16.51
N PHE A 89 -23.51 -17.46 17.83
CA PHE A 89 -23.48 -18.68 18.66
C PHE A 89 -24.86 -19.28 18.93
N HIS A 90 -25.94 -18.54 18.64
CA HIS A 90 -27.29 -18.99 18.88
C HIS A 90 -27.69 -20.17 17.96
N LYS A 91 -28.25 -21.25 18.55
CA LYS A 91 -28.58 -22.50 17.83
C LYS A 91 -29.52 -22.27 16.64
N ALA A 92 -30.53 -21.41 16.78
CA ALA A 92 -31.48 -21.13 15.71
C ALA A 92 -30.82 -20.46 14.47
N ILE A 93 -29.78 -19.65 14.69
CA ILE A 93 -29.02 -19.00 13.61
C ILE A 93 -28.07 -20.01 12.94
N ARG A 94 -27.43 -20.88 13.74
CA ARG A 94 -26.47 -21.86 13.23
C ARG A 94 -27.13 -22.99 12.43
N ARG A 95 -28.35 -23.39 12.80
CA ARG A 95 -29.12 -24.46 12.16
C ARG A 95 -29.89 -23.99 10.92
N ASN A 96 -30.17 -22.69 10.80
CA ASN A 96 -30.91 -22.16 9.66
C ASN A 96 -29.95 -21.86 8.47
N PRO A 97 -30.12 -22.53 7.31
CA PRO A 97 -29.23 -22.38 6.16
C PRO A 97 -29.15 -20.95 5.61
N ASP A 98 -30.25 -20.19 5.66
CA ASP A 98 -30.33 -18.82 5.12
C ASP A 98 -29.52 -17.81 5.92
N THR A 99 -29.29 -18.11 7.21
CA THR A 99 -28.63 -17.20 8.14
C THR A 99 -27.22 -17.65 8.51
N GLN A 100 -26.91 -18.94 8.35
CA GLN A 100 -25.64 -19.54 8.76
C GLN A 100 -24.41 -18.84 8.15
N TRP A 101 -24.53 -18.24 6.95
CA TRP A 101 -23.43 -17.51 6.31
C TRP A 101 -22.82 -16.41 7.20
N ILE A 102 -23.61 -15.75 8.07
CA ILE A 102 -23.15 -14.67 8.95
C ILE A 102 -22.24 -15.18 10.09
N THR A 103 -22.30 -16.47 10.39
CA THR A 103 -21.53 -17.10 11.48
C THR A 103 -20.07 -17.35 11.10
N LYS A 104 -19.76 -17.34 9.79
CA LYS A 104 -18.41 -17.59 9.28
C LYS A 104 -17.41 -16.54 9.80
N PRO A 105 -16.15 -16.90 10.09
CA PRO A 105 -15.14 -15.97 10.59
C PRO A 105 -14.91 -14.75 9.67
N VAL A 106 -15.06 -14.94 8.35
CA VAL A 106 -14.93 -13.86 7.35
C VAL A 106 -15.97 -12.74 7.51
N GLN A 107 -17.07 -13.00 8.21
CA GLN A 107 -18.15 -12.03 8.48
C GLN A 107 -17.97 -11.28 9.82
N LYS A 108 -16.84 -11.45 10.51
CA LYS A 108 -16.49 -10.63 11.68
C LYS A 108 -16.34 -9.15 11.29
N HIS A 109 -16.90 -8.24 12.09
CA HIS A 109 -16.75 -6.79 11.93
C HIS A 109 -16.97 -6.26 10.50
N ARG A 110 -18.11 -6.59 9.90
CA ARG A 110 -18.51 -6.13 8.55
C ARG A 110 -18.65 -4.62 8.50
N GLU A 111 -19.15 -4.03 9.57
CA GLU A 111 -19.35 -2.59 9.77
C GLU A 111 -18.04 -1.81 9.76
N LEU A 112 -16.97 -2.36 10.34
CA LEU A 112 -15.64 -1.72 10.35
C LEU A 112 -14.99 -1.75 8.96
N ARG A 113 -15.25 -2.80 8.17
CA ARG A 113 -14.73 -2.97 6.80
C ARG A 113 -15.63 -2.37 5.72
N GLY A 114 -16.74 -1.75 6.10
CA GLY A 114 -17.68 -1.14 5.15
C GLY A 114 -18.37 -2.16 4.21
N LEU A 115 -18.69 -3.35 4.73
CA LEU A 115 -19.37 -4.42 3.98
C LEU A 115 -20.89 -4.47 4.22
N THR A 116 -21.41 -3.67 5.14
CA THR A 116 -22.85 -3.44 5.32
C THR A 116 -23.41 -2.61 4.15
N SER A 117 -24.74 -2.59 3.98
CA SER A 117 -25.39 -1.79 2.93
C SER A 117 -25.01 -0.30 3.07
N ALA A 118 -25.05 0.24 4.29
CA ALA A 118 -24.67 1.63 4.55
C ALA A 118 -23.18 1.91 4.30
N GLY A 119 -22.29 0.98 4.69
CA GLY A 119 -20.85 1.09 4.47
C GLY A 119 -20.45 1.02 2.99
N LYS A 120 -21.07 0.11 2.22
CA LYS A 120 -20.81 -0.06 0.79
C LYS A 120 -21.10 1.20 -0.02
N LYS A 121 -22.12 2.00 0.36
CA LYS A 121 -22.45 3.27 -0.30
C LYS A 121 -21.28 4.26 -0.28
N SER A 122 -20.51 4.32 0.80
CA SER A 122 -19.32 5.21 0.88
C SER A 122 -18.11 4.70 0.08
N ARG A 123 -18.10 3.44 -0.36
CA ARG A 123 -16.99 2.87 -1.15
C ARG A 123 -17.04 3.25 -2.62
N GLY A 124 -18.16 3.82 -3.10
CA GLY A 124 -18.34 4.20 -4.49
C GLY A 124 -18.28 3.02 -5.46
N LEU A 125 -18.79 1.85 -5.07
CA LEU A 125 -18.84 0.66 -5.93
C LEU A 125 -20.04 0.73 -6.88
N GLY A 126 -19.85 0.35 -8.14
CA GLY A 126 -20.93 0.31 -9.13
C GLY A 126 -20.44 -0.17 -10.50
N LYS A 127 -21.36 -0.19 -11.47
CA LYS A 127 -21.09 -0.57 -12.87
C LYS A 127 -21.20 0.65 -13.79
N GLY A 128 -20.38 0.69 -14.84
CA GLY A 128 -20.37 1.75 -15.83
C GLY A 128 -19.22 2.76 -15.66
N TRP A 129 -19.15 3.71 -16.58
CA TRP A 129 -18.01 4.65 -16.70
C TRP A 129 -17.78 5.50 -15.45
N ARG A 130 -18.85 5.85 -14.70
CA ARG A 130 -18.80 6.63 -13.45
C ARG A 130 -18.02 5.96 -12.31
N TYR A 131 -17.84 4.64 -12.39
CA TYR A 131 -17.20 3.82 -11.35
C TYR A 131 -15.81 3.34 -11.77
N SER A 132 -15.17 4.06 -12.70
CA SER A 132 -13.82 3.75 -13.21
C SER A 132 -12.77 3.71 -12.10
N ALA A 133 -12.87 4.61 -11.11
CA ALA A 133 -11.97 4.69 -9.96
C ALA A 133 -12.01 3.45 -9.05
N THR A 134 -13.07 2.63 -9.13
CA THR A 134 -13.27 1.44 -8.29
C THR A 134 -13.28 0.13 -9.08
N ARG A 135 -12.79 0.15 -10.33
CA ARG A 135 -12.59 -1.08 -11.10
C ARG A 135 -11.59 -1.98 -10.36
N GLY A 136 -12.00 -3.21 -10.03
CA GLY A 136 -11.21 -4.14 -9.22
C GLY A 136 -11.67 -4.29 -7.76
N GLY A 137 -12.75 -3.61 -7.34
CA GLY A 137 -13.39 -3.82 -6.04
C GLY A 137 -12.93 -2.88 -4.92
N GLU A 138 -11.89 -2.08 -5.15
CA GLU A 138 -11.36 -1.07 -4.24
C GLU A 138 -10.98 0.21 -5.01
N PHE A 139 -10.77 1.32 -4.30
CA PHE A 139 -10.39 2.59 -4.92
C PHE A 139 -8.97 2.48 -5.50
N SER A 140 -8.78 2.93 -6.74
CA SER A 140 -7.55 2.68 -7.52
C SER A 140 -6.26 3.19 -6.87
N TYR A 141 -6.34 4.16 -5.95
CA TYR A 141 -5.20 4.62 -5.16
C TYR A 141 -4.67 3.53 -4.22
N MET A 142 -5.55 2.71 -3.62
CA MET A 142 -5.15 1.59 -2.76
C MET A 142 -4.54 0.46 -3.59
N LEU A 143 -5.08 0.20 -4.79
CA LEU A 143 -4.49 -0.75 -5.72
C LEU A 143 -3.11 -0.32 -6.20
N ARG A 144 -2.88 1.00 -6.38
CA ARG A 144 -1.57 1.58 -6.71
C ARG A 144 -0.58 1.50 -5.54
N ALA A 145 -1.01 1.82 -4.33
CA ALA A 145 -0.18 1.69 -3.13
C ALA A 145 0.16 0.21 -2.83
N TRP A 146 -0.80 -0.71 -2.99
CA TRP A 146 -0.56 -2.15 -2.84
C TRP A 146 0.33 -2.70 -3.95
N ARG A 147 0.17 -2.27 -5.21
CA ARG A 147 1.11 -2.63 -6.29
C ARG A 147 2.52 -2.06 -6.07
N ALA A 148 2.64 -0.88 -5.46
CA ALA A 148 3.93 -0.30 -5.09
C ALA A 148 4.58 -1.02 -3.88
N MET A 149 3.79 -1.61 -2.98
CA MET A 149 4.29 -2.41 -1.85
C MET A 149 4.53 -3.88 -2.20
N SER A 150 3.75 -4.43 -3.12
CA SER A 150 3.82 -5.85 -3.54
C SER A 150 4.84 -6.11 -4.64
N SER A 151 5.54 -5.06 -5.13
CA SER A 151 6.72 -5.19 -6.00
C SER A 151 8.04 -5.27 -5.23
N ALA A 152 7.99 -5.58 -3.92
CA ALA A 152 9.18 -5.86 -3.11
C ALA A 152 9.80 -7.24 -3.36
N ALA A 153 9.36 -7.95 -4.42
CA ALA A 153 10.22 -8.89 -5.12
C ALA A 153 10.85 -8.13 -6.28
N ALA A 154 12.09 -7.68 -6.09
CA ALA A 154 12.87 -6.99 -7.10
C ALA A 154 13.02 -7.91 -8.33
N VAL A 155 12.18 -7.70 -9.33
CA VAL A 155 12.40 -8.26 -10.67
C VAL A 155 13.56 -7.45 -11.24
N GLU A 156 14.77 -8.00 -11.15
CA GLU A 156 15.94 -7.44 -11.82
C GLU A 156 15.62 -7.21 -13.30
N GLY A 157 15.96 -6.03 -13.79
CA GLY A 157 15.77 -5.62 -15.18
C GLY A 157 16.50 -6.50 -16.19
N PRO A 158 16.12 -6.50 -17.48
CA PRO A 158 16.78 -7.31 -18.50
C PRO A 158 18.28 -6.97 -18.64
N VAL A 159 18.67 -5.69 -18.51
CA VAL A 159 20.07 -5.27 -18.60
C VAL A 159 20.83 -5.65 -17.34
N ALA A 160 20.23 -5.45 -16.15
CA ALA A 160 20.81 -5.89 -14.88
C ALA A 160 21.11 -7.40 -14.87
N LYS A 161 20.20 -8.23 -15.43
CA LYS A 161 20.40 -9.68 -15.56
C LYS A 161 21.56 -10.04 -16.48
N SER A 162 21.72 -9.34 -17.61
CA SER A 162 22.84 -9.55 -18.54
C SER A 162 24.18 -9.26 -17.86
N ILE A 163 24.28 -8.09 -17.19
CA ILE A 163 25.47 -7.68 -16.43
C ILE A 163 25.80 -8.70 -15.35
N ARG A 164 24.79 -9.12 -14.58
CA ARG A 164 24.97 -10.11 -13.52
C ARG A 164 25.52 -11.43 -14.05
N LYS A 165 24.96 -11.92 -15.15
CA LYS A 165 25.40 -13.17 -15.79
C LYS A 165 26.86 -13.08 -16.23
N LYS A 166 27.23 -12.05 -17.00
CA LYS A 166 28.59 -11.85 -17.52
C LYS A 166 29.63 -11.75 -16.40
N LEU A 167 29.33 -10.97 -15.35
CA LEU A 167 30.24 -10.81 -14.22
C LEU A 167 30.39 -12.08 -13.39
N THR A 168 29.30 -12.84 -13.22
CA THR A 168 29.32 -14.11 -12.48
C THR A 168 30.15 -15.16 -13.22
N GLU A 169 29.93 -15.30 -14.54
CA GLU A 169 30.67 -16.25 -15.39
C GLU A 169 32.16 -15.90 -15.49
N THR A 170 32.49 -14.62 -15.63
CA THR A 170 33.88 -14.20 -15.88
C THR A 170 34.72 -14.14 -14.61
N PHE A 171 34.15 -13.67 -13.50
CA PHE A 171 34.93 -13.35 -12.29
C PHE A 171 34.66 -14.29 -11.11
N ALA A 172 33.65 -15.17 -11.18
CA ALA A 172 33.24 -16.04 -10.06
C ALA A 172 33.29 -15.32 -8.70
N PRO A 173 32.59 -14.18 -8.54
CA PRO A 173 32.78 -13.30 -7.41
C PRO A 173 32.24 -13.91 -6.10
N SER A 174 32.95 -13.65 -5.00
CA SER A 174 32.48 -13.98 -3.65
C SER A 174 31.35 -13.07 -3.18
N HIS A 175 31.32 -11.83 -3.69
CA HIS A 175 30.25 -10.87 -3.45
C HIS A 175 29.97 -10.04 -4.71
N LEU A 176 28.71 -9.92 -5.08
CA LEU A 176 28.24 -9.14 -6.23
C LEU A 176 26.95 -8.41 -5.87
N GLU A 177 27.01 -7.09 -5.86
CA GLU A 177 25.86 -6.19 -5.69
C GLU A 177 25.72 -5.31 -6.94
N ILE A 178 24.54 -5.32 -7.54
CA ILE A 178 24.21 -4.54 -8.75
C ILE A 178 22.97 -3.72 -8.44
N GLU A 179 23.10 -2.40 -8.49
CA GLU A 179 22.00 -1.47 -8.27
C GLU A 179 21.80 -0.59 -9.51
N CYS A 180 20.55 -0.49 -9.97
CA CYS A 180 20.17 0.38 -11.07
C CYS A 180 19.77 1.75 -10.52
N GLU A 181 20.63 2.75 -10.70
CA GLU A 181 20.42 4.13 -10.24
C GLU A 181 19.66 4.98 -11.26
N SER A 182 19.11 4.37 -12.31
CA SER A 182 18.48 5.08 -13.41
C SER A 182 17.30 5.96 -12.96
N HIS A 183 16.61 5.59 -11.87
CA HIS A 183 15.54 6.41 -11.28
C HIS A 183 15.99 7.75 -10.70
N LEU A 184 17.29 7.93 -10.43
CA LEU A 184 17.86 9.20 -9.94
C LEU A 184 18.12 10.20 -11.08
N HIS A 185 17.87 9.81 -12.34
CA HIS A 185 18.15 10.61 -13.53
C HIS A 185 16.89 10.84 -14.38
N LYS A 186 16.89 11.92 -15.17
CA LYS A 186 15.86 12.18 -16.20
C LYS A 186 16.02 11.21 -17.37
N VAL A 187 15.72 9.94 -17.13
CA VAL A 187 15.69 8.93 -18.19
C VAL A 187 14.25 8.53 -18.48
N GLY A 188 14.02 8.05 -19.71
CA GLY A 188 12.71 7.55 -20.13
C GLY A 188 12.18 6.47 -19.18
N ARG A 189 10.86 6.38 -19.06
CA ARG A 189 10.20 5.44 -18.15
C ARG A 189 10.61 4.01 -18.47
N GLY A 190 11.36 3.36 -17.58
CA GLY A 190 11.87 2.00 -17.76
C GLY A 190 13.24 1.89 -18.43
N ALA A 191 13.95 3.01 -18.63
CA ALA A 191 15.31 3.00 -19.17
C ALA A 191 16.33 2.65 -18.06
N GLU A 192 17.11 1.62 -18.28
CA GLU A 192 18.19 1.14 -17.41
C GLU A 192 19.55 1.59 -17.97
N LYS A 193 19.92 2.84 -17.68
CA LYS A 193 21.11 3.49 -18.26
C LYS A 193 22.26 3.70 -17.26
N HIS A 194 21.95 3.83 -15.97
CA HIS A 194 22.93 4.09 -14.92
C HIS A 194 23.00 2.91 -13.96
N PHE A 195 24.18 2.32 -13.83
CA PHE A 195 24.43 1.18 -12.96
C PHE A 195 25.56 1.45 -11.98
N ARG A 196 25.41 0.92 -10.76
CA ARG A 196 26.51 0.71 -9.84
C ARG A 196 26.73 -0.78 -9.65
N VAL A 197 27.99 -1.17 -9.70
CA VAL A 197 28.43 -2.55 -9.49
C VAL A 197 29.50 -2.58 -8.42
N GLN A 198 29.24 -3.30 -7.34
CA GLN A 198 30.25 -3.70 -6.36
C GLN A 198 30.57 -5.18 -6.56
N ILE A 199 31.84 -5.48 -6.79
CA ILE A 199 32.29 -6.83 -7.11
C ILE A 199 33.54 -7.19 -6.32
N VAL A 200 33.50 -8.36 -5.68
CA VAL A 200 34.62 -8.94 -4.93
C VAL A 200 35.02 -10.26 -5.56
N SER A 201 36.25 -10.36 -6.06
CA SER A 201 36.77 -11.56 -6.74
C SER A 201 38.26 -11.73 -6.50
N GLU A 202 38.71 -12.98 -6.37
CA GLU A 202 40.12 -13.35 -6.23
C GLU A 202 40.97 -12.89 -7.42
N LYS A 203 40.38 -12.75 -8.61
CA LYS A 203 41.06 -12.25 -9.82
C LYS A 203 41.57 -10.81 -9.69
N PHE A 204 41.15 -10.10 -8.66
CA PHE A 204 41.55 -8.74 -8.36
C PHE A 204 42.75 -8.65 -7.42
N GLU A 205 43.22 -9.77 -6.87
CA GLU A 205 44.38 -9.81 -5.98
C GLU A 205 45.67 -9.44 -6.73
N GLY A 206 46.50 -8.59 -6.12
CA GLY A 206 47.75 -8.13 -6.74
C GLY A 206 47.60 -7.11 -7.90
N CYS A 207 46.38 -6.81 -8.36
CA CYS A 207 46.15 -5.85 -9.45
C CYS A 207 45.91 -4.40 -8.95
N PRO A 208 46.54 -3.38 -9.57
CA PRO A 208 46.20 -1.97 -9.36
C PRO A 208 44.73 -1.67 -9.63
N VAL A 209 44.17 -0.64 -8.95
CA VAL A 209 42.75 -0.25 -9.07
C VAL A 209 42.33 -0.04 -10.52
N ILE A 210 43.14 0.68 -11.30
CA ILE A 210 42.84 0.97 -12.71
C ILE A 210 42.77 -0.29 -13.57
N GLN A 211 43.60 -1.29 -13.28
CA GLN A 211 43.59 -2.56 -14.01
C GLN A 211 42.32 -3.36 -13.70
N ARG A 212 41.88 -3.37 -12.44
CA ARG A 212 40.61 -3.99 -12.04
C ARG A 212 39.42 -3.36 -12.77
N HIS A 213 39.39 -2.03 -12.87
CA HIS A 213 38.34 -1.32 -13.60
C HIS A 213 38.39 -1.62 -15.11
N ARG A 214 39.58 -1.71 -15.70
CA ARG A 214 39.74 -2.12 -17.11
C ARG A 214 39.20 -3.52 -17.35
N MET A 215 39.49 -4.49 -16.49
CA MET A 215 38.99 -5.86 -16.61
C MET A 215 37.44 -5.90 -16.60
N VAL A 216 36.81 -5.16 -15.68
CA VAL A 216 35.34 -5.08 -15.61
C VAL A 216 34.76 -4.37 -16.83
N ASN A 217 35.36 -3.27 -17.28
CA ASN A 217 34.94 -2.56 -18.49
C ASN A 217 35.07 -3.42 -19.75
N THR A 218 36.15 -4.20 -19.87
CA THR A 218 36.34 -5.13 -21.00
C THR A 218 35.27 -6.22 -21.00
N CYS A 219 34.93 -6.78 -19.84
CA CYS A 219 33.86 -7.77 -19.70
C CYS A 219 32.47 -7.21 -20.07
N LEU A 220 32.23 -5.92 -19.82
CA LEU A 220 30.96 -5.25 -20.04
C LEU A 220 30.95 -4.36 -21.29
N ALA A 221 31.94 -4.49 -22.19
CA ALA A 221 32.11 -3.62 -23.34
C ALA A 221 30.87 -3.58 -24.25
N GLU A 222 30.24 -4.73 -24.48
CA GLU A 222 29.00 -4.82 -25.28
C GLU A 222 27.82 -4.07 -24.65
N GLU A 223 27.69 -4.11 -23.31
CA GLU A 223 26.60 -3.44 -22.58
C GLU A 223 26.83 -1.93 -22.51
N LEU A 224 28.11 -1.51 -22.40
CA LEU A 224 28.55 -0.11 -22.42
C LEU A 224 28.45 0.53 -23.81
N ALA A 225 28.59 -0.27 -24.87
CA ALA A 225 28.40 0.21 -26.24
C ALA A 225 26.91 0.37 -26.62
N GLY A 226 26.01 -0.30 -25.88
CA GLY A 226 24.57 -0.30 -26.15
C GLY A 226 23.75 0.39 -25.05
N PRO A 227 23.08 -0.37 -24.18
CA PRO A 227 22.06 0.16 -23.27
C PRO A 227 22.59 0.98 -22.08
N VAL A 228 23.83 0.75 -21.65
CA VAL A 228 24.40 1.39 -20.44
C VAL A 228 25.10 2.69 -20.80
N HIS A 229 24.65 3.81 -20.22
CA HIS A 229 25.27 5.12 -20.43
C HIS A 229 26.40 5.39 -19.44
N ALA A 230 26.25 4.96 -18.18
CA ALA A 230 27.29 5.13 -17.16
C ALA A 230 27.31 3.97 -16.16
N LEU A 231 28.53 3.53 -15.84
CA LEU A 231 28.79 2.45 -14.91
C LEU A 231 29.77 2.93 -13.83
N ARG A 232 29.34 2.88 -12.57
CA ARG A 232 30.22 3.04 -11.41
C ARG A 232 30.70 1.66 -10.96
N ILE A 233 32.02 1.50 -10.86
CA ILE A 233 32.67 0.22 -10.53
C ILE A 233 33.38 0.37 -9.19
N ASP A 234 33.02 -0.50 -8.25
CA ASP A 234 33.75 -0.72 -7.01
C ASP A 234 34.29 -2.17 -7.04
N ALA A 235 35.45 -2.37 -7.67
CA ALA A 235 36.10 -3.68 -7.80
C ALA A 235 37.11 -3.91 -6.67
N ILE A 236 36.82 -4.82 -5.74
CA ILE A 236 37.55 -4.95 -4.47
C ILE A 236 38.19 -6.36 -4.39
N PRO A 237 39.49 -6.49 -4.06
CA PRO A 237 40.09 -7.78 -3.76
C PRO A 237 39.57 -8.34 -2.42
N PRO A 238 39.45 -9.66 -2.26
CA PRO A 238 38.96 -10.27 -1.02
C PRO A 238 39.73 -9.81 0.22
N SER A 239 41.04 -9.58 0.10
CA SER A 239 41.92 -9.10 1.17
C SER A 239 41.51 -7.74 1.74
N LYS A 240 40.81 -6.90 0.97
CA LYS A 240 40.35 -5.56 1.37
C LYS A 240 38.85 -5.48 1.62
N TRP A 241 38.13 -6.60 1.54
CA TRP A 241 36.70 -6.62 1.73
C TRP A 241 36.33 -6.65 3.22
N VAL A 242 35.67 -5.59 3.71
CA VAL A 242 35.24 -5.46 5.12
C VAL A 242 33.70 -5.43 5.23
N GLY A 243 32.98 -5.84 4.18
CA GLY A 243 31.50 -5.76 4.17
C GLY A 243 30.95 -4.34 4.15
N GLN A 244 31.69 -3.38 3.57
CA GLN A 244 31.27 -1.99 3.49
C GLN A 244 30.20 -1.80 2.42
N LYS A 245 29.11 -1.12 2.79
CA LYS A 245 28.08 -0.67 1.83
C LYS A 245 28.67 0.37 0.88
N THR A 246 28.34 0.28 -0.40
CA THR A 246 28.79 1.28 -1.39
C THR A 246 28.30 2.69 -1.01
N HIS A 247 29.18 3.68 -1.18
CA HIS A 247 28.79 5.09 -1.03
C HIS A 247 27.93 5.52 -2.22
N PRO A 248 26.88 6.33 -2.00
CA PRO A 248 26.03 6.83 -3.08
C PRO A 248 26.84 7.60 -4.13
N SER A 249 26.35 7.60 -5.37
CA SER A 249 26.90 8.35 -6.48
C SER A 249 26.69 9.84 -6.21
N PRO A 250 27.69 10.68 -6.51
CA PRO A 250 27.50 12.12 -6.44
C PRO A 250 26.27 12.52 -7.26
N ALA A 251 25.51 13.49 -6.77
CA ALA A 251 24.35 13.99 -7.51
C ALA A 251 24.82 14.55 -8.87
N CYS A 252 24.33 13.99 -9.97
CA CYS A 252 24.63 14.50 -11.31
C CYS A 252 24.15 15.95 -11.44
N ARG A 253 25.07 16.87 -11.77
CA ARG A 253 24.70 18.16 -12.38
C ARG A 253 24.31 17.83 -13.82
N GLY A 254 23.02 17.75 -14.11
CA GLY A 254 22.49 17.25 -15.39
C GLY A 254 23.25 17.81 -16.60
N GLY A 255 23.84 16.90 -17.39
CA GLY A 255 24.30 17.23 -18.74
C GLY A 255 23.08 17.44 -19.62
N ALA A 256 23.06 18.54 -20.35
CA ALA A 256 22.08 18.78 -21.40
C ALA A 256 22.23 17.69 -22.47
N ASP A 257 21.09 17.16 -22.92
CA ASP A 257 21.01 16.23 -24.04
C ASP A 257 21.70 16.84 -25.28
N LEU A 258 22.71 16.14 -25.81
CA LEU A 258 23.08 16.16 -27.24
C LEU A 258 22.68 14.81 -27.82
#